data_AF-A0A7C3UEW6-F1
#
_entry.id   AF-A0A7C3UEW6-F1
#
_cell.length_a   1.000
_cell.length_b   1.000
_cell.length_c   1.000
_cell.angle_alpha   90.00
_cell.angle_beta   90.00
_cell.angle_gamma   90.00
#
_symmetry.space_group_name_H-M   'P 1'
#
loop_
_entity.id
_entity.type
_entity.pdbx_description
1 polymer ?
#
loop_
_entity_poly.entity_id
_entity_poly.type
_entity_poly.pdbx_seq_one_letter_code
_entity_poly.pdbx_strand_id
1 'polypeptide(L)'
;MVRKKRYSFLNSGLALLSLIIIAITVITINNMLAQDTDEVTKDTPDENSIEIKLYFLDPEGNNLIPEKRYISQYGNITDHVKLALLELSRGPQTGLIPTVPQGIDLREVFIDEKQCAYIDLGRSIMQNHNGGTTGELLTIASIVNTLSESFPKNIRKVRILIDGREAKTLVGHIDISKPIFPFK
;
A
#
# COMPACT_ATOMS: atom_id res chain seq x y z
N MET A 1 41.56 16.37 -59.68
CA MET A 1 40.90 17.38 -58.84
C MET A 1 39.61 16.78 -58.28
N VAL A 2 39.65 16.24 -57.06
CA VAL A 2 38.57 15.44 -56.47
C VAL A 2 37.69 16.32 -55.59
N ARG A 3 36.41 16.47 -55.95
CA ARG A 3 35.39 17.13 -55.12
C ARG A 3 34.50 16.05 -54.50
N LYS A 4 34.73 15.73 -53.22
CA LYS A 4 33.74 15.02 -52.38
C LYS A 4 32.87 16.06 -51.68
N LYS A 5 31.55 15.94 -51.80
CA LYS A 5 30.63 16.54 -50.83
C LYS A 5 29.35 15.73 -50.74
N ARG A 6 28.81 15.72 -49.51
CA ARG A 6 27.43 15.48 -49.07
C ARG A 6 27.11 14.10 -48.46
N TYR A 7 27.44 13.96 -47.18
CA TYR A 7 26.54 13.36 -46.19
C TYR A 7 26.74 14.08 -44.85
N SER A 8 25.84 15.02 -44.50
CA SER A 8 25.83 15.62 -43.14
C SER A 8 24.43 15.93 -42.61
N PHE A 9 23.37 15.57 -43.33
CA PHE A 9 21.99 15.87 -42.94
C PHE A 9 21.11 14.63 -42.70
N LEU A 10 21.60 13.42 -43.05
CA LEU A 10 20.81 12.19 -42.91
C LEU A 10 20.81 11.64 -41.47
N ASN A 11 21.89 11.83 -40.71
CA ASN A 11 22.04 11.22 -39.38
C ASN A 11 21.29 11.95 -38.25
N SER A 12 21.00 13.25 -38.42
CA SER A 12 20.35 14.05 -37.38
C SER A 12 18.85 13.74 -37.24
N GLY A 13 18.18 13.40 -38.34
CA GLY A 13 16.77 13.00 -38.32
C GLY A 13 16.53 11.61 -37.72
N LEU A 14 17.46 10.67 -37.97
CA LEU A 14 17.44 9.32 -37.39
C LEU A 14 17.63 9.35 -35.86
N ALA A 15 18.52 10.23 -35.37
CA ALA A 15 18.71 10.41 -33.93
C ALA A 15 17.43 10.93 -33.24
N LEU A 16 16.75 11.89 -33.87
CA LEU A 16 15.52 12.47 -33.32
C LEU A 16 14.35 11.47 -33.32
N LEU A 17 14.22 10.67 -34.38
CA LEU A 17 13.25 9.57 -34.45
C LEU A 17 13.50 8.50 -33.38
N SER A 18 14.76 8.14 -33.13
CA SER A 18 15.10 7.16 -32.08
C SER A 18 14.74 7.66 -30.68
N LEU A 19 14.94 8.95 -30.39
CA LEU A 19 14.58 9.59 -29.12
C LEU A 19 13.06 9.60 -28.90
N ILE A 20 12.28 9.88 -29.95
CA ILE A 20 10.82 9.86 -29.88
C ILE A 20 10.31 8.44 -29.62
N ILE A 21 10.86 7.43 -30.29
CA ILE A 21 10.47 6.03 -30.07
C ILE A 21 10.78 5.60 -28.63
N ILE A 22 11.97 5.95 -28.10
CA ILE A 22 12.33 5.64 -26.71
C ILE A 22 11.35 6.29 -25.73
N ALA A 23 11.04 7.59 -25.91
CA ALA A 23 10.08 8.29 -25.06
C ALA A 23 8.70 7.64 -25.10
N ILE A 24 8.20 7.27 -26.29
CA ILE A 24 6.92 6.57 -26.43
C ILE A 24 6.97 5.21 -25.73
N THR A 25 8.05 4.44 -25.91
CA THR A 25 8.17 3.12 -25.25
C THR A 25 8.18 3.24 -23.72
N VAL A 26 8.86 4.24 -23.17
CA VAL A 26 8.87 4.51 -21.72
C VAL A 26 7.47 4.91 -21.24
N ILE A 27 6.76 5.76 -21.98
CA ILE A 27 5.38 6.15 -21.66
C ILE A 27 4.45 4.93 -21.70
N THR A 28 4.57 4.07 -22.71
CA THR A 28 3.74 2.85 -22.82
C THR A 28 4.03 1.86 -21.70
N ILE A 29 5.28 1.69 -21.30
CA ILE A 29 5.66 0.80 -20.19
C ILE A 29 5.14 1.37 -18.86
N ASN A 30 5.30 2.67 -18.63
CA ASN A 30 4.77 3.31 -17.42
C ASN A 30 3.23 3.19 -17.34
N ASN A 31 2.53 3.34 -18.46
CA ASN A 31 1.07 3.16 -18.52
C ASN A 31 0.66 1.69 -18.30
N MET A 32 1.41 0.72 -18.83
CA MET A 32 1.15 -0.71 -18.58
C MET A 32 1.37 -1.10 -17.13
N LEU A 33 2.42 -0.58 -16.48
CA LEU A 33 2.68 -0.82 -15.06
C LEU A 33 1.62 -0.14 -14.16
N ALA A 34 1.02 0.97 -14.60
CA ALA A 34 -0.05 1.62 -13.86
C ALA A 34 -1.38 0.83 -13.93
N GLN A 35 -1.66 0.11 -15.03
CA GLN A 35 -2.93 -0.60 -15.22
C GLN A 35 -3.05 -1.92 -14.45
N ASP A 36 -1.94 -2.52 -14.02
CA ASP A 36 -1.95 -3.83 -13.31
C ASP A 36 -2.43 -3.72 -11.84
N THR A 37 -2.66 -2.51 -11.34
CA THR A 37 -3.04 -2.25 -9.94
C THR A 37 -4.54 -1.96 -9.75
N ASP A 38 -5.28 -1.82 -10.85
CA ASP A 38 -6.67 -1.34 -10.82
C ASP A 38 -7.74 -2.47 -10.92
N GLU A 39 -7.36 -3.72 -11.24
CA GLU A 39 -8.31 -4.85 -11.31
C GLU A 39 -8.64 -5.51 -9.95
N VAL A 40 -8.07 -5.04 -8.84
CA VAL A 40 -8.12 -5.79 -7.56
C VAL A 40 -9.28 -5.39 -6.64
N THR A 41 -10.04 -4.34 -6.97
CA THR A 41 -11.08 -3.77 -6.09
C THR A 41 -12.44 -3.71 -6.75
N LYS A 42 -13.44 -4.31 -6.09
CA LYS A 42 -14.83 -4.27 -6.55
C LYS A 42 -15.71 -3.70 -5.44
N ASP A 43 -16.52 -2.70 -5.78
CA ASP A 43 -17.47 -2.07 -4.85
C ASP A 43 -18.71 -2.95 -4.58
N THR A 44 -18.85 -4.05 -5.32
CA THR A 44 -19.92 -5.03 -5.14
C THR A 44 -19.33 -6.44 -5.05
N PRO A 45 -19.84 -7.29 -4.15
CA PRO A 45 -19.42 -8.68 -4.08
C PRO A 45 -19.71 -9.40 -5.40
N ASP A 46 -18.72 -10.15 -5.87
CA ASP A 46 -18.88 -11.15 -6.92
C ASP A 46 -18.35 -12.52 -6.46
N GLU A 47 -18.57 -13.54 -7.28
CA GLU A 47 -18.19 -14.93 -6.99
C GLU A 47 -16.68 -15.13 -6.72
N ASN A 48 -15.84 -14.18 -7.15
CA ASN A 48 -14.39 -14.21 -6.99
C ASN A 48 -13.85 -13.22 -5.96
N SER A 49 -14.68 -12.81 -5.00
CA SER A 49 -14.31 -11.84 -3.97
C SER A 49 -14.52 -12.36 -2.55
N ILE A 50 -13.70 -11.86 -1.63
CA ILE A 50 -13.88 -12.03 -0.18
C ILE A 50 -14.13 -10.67 0.47
N GLU A 51 -14.98 -10.65 1.51
CA GLU A 51 -15.23 -9.47 2.34
C GLU A 51 -14.09 -9.28 3.36
N ILE A 52 -13.57 -8.06 3.46
CA ILE A 52 -12.67 -7.63 4.52
C ILE A 52 -13.23 -6.38 5.22
N LYS A 53 -12.74 -6.09 6.42
CA LYS A 53 -13.10 -4.89 7.21
C LYS A 53 -11.90 -3.97 7.31
N LEU A 54 -12.02 -2.75 6.79
CA LEU A 54 -11.02 -1.69 6.90
C LEU A 54 -11.45 -0.71 7.98
N TYR A 55 -10.60 -0.45 8.97
CA TYR A 55 -10.97 0.41 10.10
C TYR A 55 -10.50 1.84 9.87
N PHE A 56 -11.45 2.77 9.73
CA PHE A 56 -11.22 4.21 9.57
C PHE A 56 -11.78 4.98 10.75
N LEU A 57 -11.41 6.25 10.89
CA LEU A 57 -11.88 7.09 12.00
C LEU A 57 -13.28 7.66 11.69
N ASP A 58 -14.17 7.71 12.68
CA ASP A 58 -15.46 8.37 12.55
C ASP A 58 -15.30 9.90 12.34
N PRO A 59 -16.31 10.58 11.76
CA PRO A 59 -16.27 12.03 11.56
C PRO A 59 -16.05 12.84 12.85
N GLU A 60 -16.48 12.29 13.99
CA GLU A 60 -16.34 12.90 15.31
C GLU A 60 -14.93 12.75 15.90
N GLY A 61 -14.06 11.92 15.31
CA GLY A 61 -12.67 11.72 15.72
C GLY A 61 -12.48 10.84 16.96
N ASN A 62 -13.48 10.05 17.34
CA ASN A 62 -13.52 9.30 18.59
C ASN A 62 -13.33 7.79 18.43
N ASN A 63 -13.86 7.20 17.35
CA ASN A 63 -13.90 5.74 17.20
C ASN A 63 -13.38 5.28 15.85
N LEU A 64 -12.78 4.08 15.84
CA LEU A 64 -12.49 3.37 14.62
C LEU A 64 -13.71 2.54 14.20
N ILE A 65 -14.24 2.82 13.01
CA ILE A 65 -15.43 2.18 12.44
C ILE A 65 -15.01 1.31 11.26
N PRO A 66 -15.51 0.05 11.17
CA PRO A 66 -15.23 -0.80 10.02
C PRO A 66 -16.03 -0.36 8.80
N GLU A 67 -15.33 -0.16 7.68
CA GLU A 67 -15.88 -0.09 6.34
C GLU A 67 -15.63 -1.43 5.64
N LYS A 68 -16.66 -1.99 5.00
CA LYS A 68 -16.53 -3.24 4.24
C LYS A 68 -15.87 -2.97 2.89
N ARG A 69 -14.92 -3.83 2.51
CA ARG A 69 -14.30 -3.83 1.18
C ARG A 69 -14.27 -5.25 0.64
N TYR A 70 -14.37 -5.40 -0.67
CA TYR A 70 -14.20 -6.70 -1.33
C TYR A 70 -12.88 -6.71 -2.09
N ILE A 71 -12.10 -7.76 -1.84
CA ILE A 71 -10.82 -8.01 -2.53
C ILE A 71 -10.89 -9.34 -3.25
N SER A 72 -10.00 -9.55 -4.23
CA SER A 72 -9.86 -10.83 -4.93
C SER A 72 -9.70 -12.00 -3.96
N GLN A 73 -10.44 -13.09 -4.19
CA GLN A 73 -10.29 -14.34 -3.42
C GLN A 73 -9.03 -15.12 -3.82
N TYR A 74 -8.45 -14.82 -4.98
CA TYR A 74 -7.24 -15.49 -5.46
C TYR A 74 -6.00 -15.03 -4.69
N GLY A 75 -5.00 -15.90 -4.64
CA GLY A 75 -3.79 -15.67 -3.84
C GLY A 75 -3.84 -16.37 -2.48
N ASN A 76 -2.75 -16.26 -1.75
CA ASN A 76 -2.62 -16.79 -0.40
C ASN A 76 -2.94 -15.70 0.63
N ILE A 77 -2.95 -16.07 1.91
CA ILE A 77 -3.24 -15.14 3.01
C ILE A 77 -2.32 -13.90 3.03
N THR A 78 -1.05 -14.05 2.67
CA THR A 78 -0.10 -12.94 2.58
C THR A 78 -0.52 -11.95 1.51
N ASP A 79 -1.01 -12.44 0.38
CA ASP A 79 -1.51 -11.59 -0.71
C ASP A 79 -2.75 -10.82 -0.25
N HIS A 80 -3.69 -11.48 0.44
CA HIS A 80 -4.89 -10.82 0.99
C HIS A 80 -4.55 -9.76 2.04
N VAL A 81 -3.55 -9.99 2.89
CA VAL A 81 -3.07 -8.99 3.86
C VAL A 81 -2.44 -7.79 3.15
N LYS A 82 -1.64 -8.04 2.10
CA LYS A 82 -1.06 -6.96 1.28
C LYS A 82 -2.16 -6.11 0.66
N LEU A 83 -3.18 -6.74 0.07
CA LEU A 83 -4.34 -6.04 -0.49
C LEU A 83 -5.08 -5.23 0.59
N ALA A 84 -5.38 -5.81 1.75
CA ALA A 84 -6.07 -5.09 2.82
C ALA A 84 -5.31 -3.83 3.28
N LEU A 85 -3.98 -3.88 3.36
CA LEU A 85 -3.15 -2.71 3.73
C LEU A 85 -3.11 -1.65 2.63
N LEU A 86 -3.04 -2.07 1.36
CA LEU A 86 -3.11 -1.15 0.22
C LEU A 86 -4.49 -0.46 0.16
N GLU A 87 -5.57 -1.21 0.37
CA GLU A 87 -6.93 -0.68 0.46
C GLU A 87 -7.11 0.29 1.63
N LEU A 88 -6.54 -0.04 2.79
CA LEU A 88 -6.55 0.84 3.95
C LEU A 88 -5.82 2.16 3.67
N SER A 89 -4.69 2.10 2.95
CA SER A 89 -3.93 3.28 2.53
C SER A 89 -4.63 4.09 1.43
N ARG A 90 -5.45 3.45 0.58
CA ARG A 90 -6.31 4.16 -0.39
C ARG A 90 -7.37 5.04 0.30
N GLY A 91 -7.76 4.67 1.52
CA GLY A 91 -8.68 5.43 2.35
C GLY A 91 -10.13 4.96 2.27
N PRO A 92 -11.02 5.62 3.02
CA PRO A 92 -12.44 5.29 3.05
C PRO A 92 -13.15 5.71 1.77
N GLN A 93 -14.18 4.96 1.38
CA GLN A 93 -15.10 5.31 0.30
C GLN A 93 -16.35 6.05 0.80
N THR A 94 -16.55 6.07 2.12
CA THR A 94 -17.64 6.76 2.80
C THR A 94 -17.12 8.04 3.51
N GLY A 95 -18.00 8.74 4.24
CA GLY A 95 -17.66 9.96 4.97
C GLY A 95 -16.73 9.77 6.18
N LEU A 96 -16.04 8.64 6.30
CA LEU A 96 -15.05 8.37 7.34
C LEU A 96 -13.74 9.11 7.06
N ILE A 97 -12.87 9.17 8.07
CA ILE A 97 -11.60 9.88 8.02
C ILE A 97 -10.45 8.86 7.86
N PRO A 98 -9.51 9.07 6.91
CA PRO A 98 -8.37 8.19 6.71
C PRO A 98 -7.45 8.16 7.94
N THR A 99 -6.95 6.96 8.26
CA THR A 99 -6.11 6.68 9.44
C THR A 99 -4.69 6.29 9.07
N VAL A 100 -4.43 5.99 7.80
CA VAL A 100 -3.12 5.60 7.28
C VAL A 100 -2.77 6.57 6.13
N PRO A 101 -1.53 7.06 6.03
CA PRO A 101 -1.11 7.89 4.90
C PRO A 101 -1.38 7.20 3.56
N GLN A 102 -1.70 7.99 2.55
CA GLN A 102 -1.91 7.46 1.20
C GLN A 102 -0.58 7.03 0.57
N GLY A 103 -0.60 5.90 -0.14
CA GLY A 103 0.56 5.39 -0.87
C GLY A 103 1.68 4.90 0.05
N ILE A 104 1.35 4.14 1.10
CA ILE A 104 2.39 3.51 1.93
C ILE A 104 3.29 2.61 1.08
N ASP A 105 4.58 2.61 1.39
CA ASP A 105 5.53 1.68 0.81
C ASP A 105 5.43 0.34 1.58
N LEU A 106 4.58 -0.58 1.11
CA LEU A 106 4.45 -1.90 1.70
C LEU A 106 5.50 -2.83 1.09
N ARG A 107 6.51 -3.19 1.88
CA ARG A 107 7.68 -3.93 1.41
C ARG A 107 7.47 -5.43 1.47
N GLU A 108 7.05 -5.95 2.63
CA GLU A 108 6.84 -7.39 2.81
C GLU A 108 5.82 -7.70 3.91
N VAL A 109 5.20 -8.86 3.80
CA VAL A 109 4.34 -9.45 4.82
C VAL A 109 4.77 -10.88 5.10
N PHE A 110 4.86 -11.24 6.38
CA PHE A 110 5.10 -12.62 6.82
C PHE A 110 4.16 -12.98 7.97
N ILE A 111 3.63 -14.20 7.99
CA ILE A 111 2.76 -14.67 9.08
C ILE A 111 3.39 -15.92 9.70
N ASP A 112 3.65 -15.88 11.01
CA ASP A 112 4.23 -17.03 11.72
C ASP A 112 3.16 -18.02 12.23
N GLU A 113 3.63 -19.18 12.69
CA GLU A 113 2.79 -20.24 13.26
C GLU A 113 2.01 -19.81 14.51
N LYS A 114 2.40 -18.70 15.15
CA LYS A 114 1.73 -18.12 16.33
C LYS A 114 0.70 -17.05 15.93
N GLN A 115 0.35 -16.98 14.65
CA GLN A 115 -0.59 -16.02 14.07
C GLN A 115 -0.15 -14.56 14.28
N CYS A 116 1.15 -14.32 14.26
CA CYS A 116 1.73 -12.98 14.24
C CYS A 116 1.97 -12.55 12.79
N ALA A 117 1.30 -11.49 12.34
CA ALA A 117 1.59 -10.87 11.05
C ALA A 117 2.71 -9.83 11.22
N TYR A 118 3.83 -10.03 10.56
CA TYR A 118 4.94 -9.09 10.46
C TYR A 118 4.73 -8.28 9.18
N ILE A 119 4.58 -6.97 9.33
CA ILE A 119 4.37 -6.03 8.23
C ILE A 119 5.60 -5.14 8.13
N ASP A 120 6.35 -5.26 7.03
CA ASP A 120 7.47 -4.38 6.73
C ASP A 120 7.01 -3.21 5.88
N LEU A 121 7.16 -2.00 6.42
CA LEU A 121 6.79 -0.76 5.78
C LEU A 121 8.04 0.07 5.50
N GLY A 122 8.06 0.79 4.39
CA GLY A 122 9.05 1.82 4.13
C GLY A 122 8.84 3.05 5.01
N ARG A 123 9.84 3.94 5.04
CA ARG A 123 9.80 5.17 5.85
C ARG A 123 8.69 6.15 5.45
N SER A 124 8.06 5.99 4.29
CA SER A 124 6.99 6.89 3.84
C SER A 124 5.84 6.96 4.84
N ILE A 125 5.54 5.86 5.55
CA ILE A 125 4.51 5.88 6.60
C ILE A 125 4.85 6.84 7.74
N MET A 126 6.14 7.01 8.06
CA MET A 126 6.57 7.94 9.11
C MET A 126 6.62 9.38 8.59
N GLN A 127 7.09 9.56 7.36
CA GLN A 127 7.30 10.88 6.75
C GLN A 127 5.99 11.58 6.40
N ASN A 128 4.98 10.81 5.98
CA ASN A 128 3.68 11.33 5.56
C ASN A 128 2.63 11.29 6.70
N HIS A 129 3.05 10.93 7.91
CA HIS A 129 2.16 10.88 9.06
C HIS A 129 1.93 12.27 9.64
N ASN A 130 0.70 12.58 10.04
CA ASN A 130 0.34 13.85 10.68
C ASN A 130 0.90 14.03 12.11
N GLY A 131 1.78 13.12 12.56
CA GLY A 131 2.31 13.07 13.93
C GLY A 131 1.26 12.89 15.04
N GLY A 132 1.69 13.18 16.28
CA GLY A 132 0.86 13.22 17.48
C GLY A 132 0.54 11.86 18.08
N THR A 133 0.43 11.80 19.41
CA THR A 133 0.11 10.56 20.14
C THR A 133 -1.18 9.92 19.66
N THR A 134 -2.25 10.72 19.51
CA THR A 134 -3.56 10.23 19.06
C THR A 134 -3.50 9.74 17.63
N GLY A 135 -2.88 10.50 16.72
CA GLY A 135 -2.75 10.08 15.32
C GLY A 135 -1.98 8.77 15.21
N GLU A 136 -0.85 8.66 15.90
CA GLU A 136 -0.03 7.45 15.87
C GLU A 136 -0.78 6.23 16.41
N LEU A 137 -1.51 6.40 17.53
CA LEU A 137 -2.36 5.35 18.07
C LEU A 137 -3.44 4.92 17.08
N LEU A 138 -4.11 5.87 16.42
CA LEU A 138 -5.17 5.59 15.45
C LEU A 138 -4.64 4.85 14.22
N THR A 139 -3.48 5.23 13.69
CA THR A 139 -2.84 4.50 12.58
C THR A 139 -2.51 3.06 12.97
N ILE A 140 -1.90 2.86 14.14
CA ILE A 140 -1.55 1.51 14.62
C ILE A 140 -2.81 0.68 14.87
N ALA A 141 -3.80 1.23 15.58
CA ALA A 141 -5.04 0.54 15.89
C ALA A 141 -5.84 0.19 14.63
N SER A 142 -5.89 1.10 13.66
CA SER A 142 -6.51 0.87 12.36
C SER A 142 -5.88 -0.30 11.61
N ILE A 143 -4.54 -0.36 11.53
CA ILE A 143 -3.82 -1.48 10.91
C ILE A 143 -4.09 -2.79 11.66
N VAL A 144 -3.93 -2.79 12.99
CA VAL A 144 -4.06 -4.01 13.81
C VAL A 144 -5.48 -4.56 13.74
N ASN A 145 -6.50 -3.70 13.87
CA ASN A 145 -7.90 -4.10 13.82
C ASN A 145 -8.28 -4.59 12.43
N THR A 146 -7.89 -3.88 11.37
CA THR A 146 -8.13 -4.30 9.97
C THR A 146 -7.63 -5.71 9.72
N LEU A 147 -6.38 -6.00 10.09
CA LEU A 147 -5.79 -7.32 9.83
C LEU A 147 -6.37 -8.42 10.71
N SER A 148 -6.58 -8.15 12.00
CA SER A 148 -7.06 -9.17 12.94
C SER A 148 -8.54 -9.50 12.73
N GLU A 149 -9.37 -8.52 12.36
CA GLU A 149 -10.81 -8.70 12.15
C GLU A 149 -11.15 -9.22 10.74
N SER A 150 -10.35 -8.89 9.74
CA SER A 150 -10.52 -9.45 8.38
C SER A 150 -10.03 -10.88 8.29
N PHE A 151 -8.98 -11.24 9.05
CA PHE A 151 -8.34 -12.55 8.97
C PHE A 151 -8.20 -13.25 10.33
N PRO A 152 -9.28 -13.41 11.12
CA PRO A 152 -9.21 -13.87 12.52
C PRO A 152 -8.70 -15.30 12.69
N LYS A 153 -8.76 -16.13 11.64
CA LYS A 153 -8.21 -17.49 11.64
C LYS A 153 -6.68 -17.52 11.43
N ASN A 154 -6.10 -16.43 10.93
CA ASN A 154 -4.70 -16.37 10.51
C ASN A 154 -3.90 -15.36 11.32
N ILE A 155 -4.54 -14.30 11.82
CA ILE A 155 -3.89 -13.16 12.47
C ILE A 155 -4.54 -12.90 13.82
N ARG A 156 -3.74 -12.97 14.88
CA ARG A 156 -4.14 -12.62 16.25
C ARG A 156 -3.46 -11.36 16.75
N LYS A 157 -2.33 -11.01 16.15
CA LYS A 157 -1.48 -9.88 16.54
C LYS A 157 -0.61 -9.44 15.37
N VAL A 158 -0.18 -8.19 15.40
CA VAL A 158 0.59 -7.57 14.31
C VAL A 158 1.89 -7.00 14.85
N ARG A 159 2.98 -7.19 14.11
CA ARG A 159 4.30 -6.66 14.38
C ARG A 159 4.69 -5.76 13.20
N ILE A 160 4.85 -4.47 13.47
CA ILE A 160 5.21 -3.48 12.45
C ILE A 160 6.74 -3.31 12.45
N LEU A 161 7.34 -3.37 11.26
CA LEU A 161 8.74 -3.15 10.99
C LEU A 161 8.90 -1.95 10.04
N ILE A 162 10.07 -1.31 10.09
CA ILE A 162 10.41 -0.18 9.21
C ILE A 162 11.74 -0.49 8.50
N ASP A 163 11.71 -0.53 7.17
CA ASP A 163 12.86 -0.92 6.32
C ASP A 163 13.53 -2.22 6.78
N GLY A 164 12.75 -3.24 7.05
CA GLY A 164 13.20 -4.56 7.50
C GLY A 164 13.77 -4.59 8.92
N ARG A 165 13.63 -3.51 9.70
CA ARG A 165 14.17 -3.40 11.06
C ARG A 165 13.07 -3.20 12.08
N GLU A 166 13.34 -3.66 13.29
CA GLU A 166 12.51 -3.34 14.44
C GLU A 166 12.52 -1.82 14.69
N ALA A 167 11.33 -1.27 14.90
CA ALA A 167 11.15 0.13 15.28
C ALA A 167 10.57 0.20 16.69
N LYS A 168 10.91 1.28 17.41
CA LYS A 168 10.32 1.57 18.72
C LYS A 168 8.95 2.24 18.59
N THR A 169 8.79 3.13 17.62
CA THR A 169 7.57 3.92 17.37
C THR A 169 7.45 4.19 15.86
N LEU A 170 6.28 4.60 15.37
CA LEU A 170 6.15 5.16 14.02
C LEU A 170 6.64 6.61 13.98
N VAL A 171 6.24 7.44 14.94
CA VAL A 171 6.56 8.88 14.96
C VAL A 171 6.95 9.43 16.33
N GLY A 172 6.90 8.63 17.40
CA GLY A 172 7.61 8.95 18.65
C GLY A 172 6.87 8.69 19.94
N HIS A 173 5.64 8.19 19.90
CA HIS A 173 4.76 8.13 21.08
C HIS A 173 4.32 6.72 21.44
N ILE A 174 3.98 5.86 20.46
CA ILE A 174 3.42 4.53 20.73
C ILE A 174 4.47 3.44 20.53
N ASP A 175 4.71 2.64 21.58
CA ASP A 175 5.66 1.53 21.51
C ASP A 175 5.16 0.41 20.59
N ILE A 176 5.79 0.27 19.43
CA ILE A 176 5.53 -0.80 18.47
C ILE A 176 6.59 -1.91 18.55
N SER A 177 7.52 -1.87 19.51
CA SER A 177 8.66 -2.80 19.66
C SER A 177 8.26 -4.26 19.93
N LYS A 178 6.98 -4.54 20.15
CA LYS A 178 6.42 -5.87 20.38
C LYS A 178 5.17 -6.08 19.52
N PRO A 179 4.79 -7.34 19.25
CA PRO A 179 3.51 -7.62 18.61
C PRO A 179 2.32 -7.04 19.38
N ILE A 180 1.41 -6.40 18.66
CA ILE A 180 0.25 -5.67 19.17
C ILE A 180 -1.01 -6.48 18.91
N PHE A 181 -1.84 -6.66 19.93
CA PHE A 181 -3.15 -7.31 19.82
C PHE A 181 -4.21 -6.29 19.40
N PRO A 182 -5.30 -6.73 18.73
CA PRO A 182 -6.41 -5.85 18.41
C PRO A 182 -6.95 -5.16 19.66
N PHE A 183 -7.27 -3.89 19.49
CA PHE A 183 -7.83 -3.05 20.54
C PHE A 183 -9.29 -3.43 20.71
N LYS A 184 -9.67 -3.86 21.91
CA LYS A 184 -11.04 -4.25 22.26
C LYS A 184 -11.84 -3.09 22.81
#